data_AF-A0A7C3PXE1-F1
#
_entry.id   AF-A0A7C3PXE1-F1
#
_cell.length_a   1.000
_cell.length_b   1.000
_cell.length_c   1.000
_cell.angle_alpha   90.00
_cell.angle_beta   90.00
_cell.angle_gamma   90.00
#
_symmetry.space_group_name_H-M   'P 1'
#
loop_
_entity.id
_entity.type
_entity.pdbx_description
1 polymer ?
#
loop_
_entity_poly.entity_id
_entity_poly.type
_entity_poly.pdbx_seq_one_letter_code
_entity_poly.pdbx_strand_id
1 'polypeptide(L)'
;MEILKALFGDRADLYEQALGLAARRQQALTANLANVNTPGYQRRDVDFRVALEDAESAPLRARAPEASRIARASSFRRTSPRHIDLGAVPRAALKASGANAVETEGGDVNMEQEVTALAETQLQHDAVAMMARRYFQGLKSVIREGR
;
A
#
# COMPACT_ATOMS: atom_id res chain seq x y z
N MET A 1 -1.32 20.46 -21.62
CA MET A 1 -1.48 19.09 -21.06
C MET A 1 -0.61 18.85 -19.82
N GLU A 2 0.59 19.42 -19.71
CA GLU A 2 1.48 19.25 -18.53
C GLU A 2 0.90 19.76 -17.20
N ILE A 3 0.17 20.89 -17.22
CA ILE A 3 -0.43 21.48 -16.01
C ILE A 3 -1.52 20.60 -15.42
N LEU A 4 -2.30 19.90 -16.27
CA LEU A 4 -3.30 18.95 -15.81
C LEU A 4 -2.63 17.73 -15.17
N LYS A 5 -1.53 17.24 -15.72
CA LYS A 5 -0.81 16.11 -15.14
C LYS A 5 -0.16 16.45 -13.80
N ALA A 6 0.39 17.65 -13.66
CA ALA A 6 1.02 18.12 -12.42
C ALA A 6 0.04 18.47 -11.29
N LEU A 7 -1.20 18.90 -11.61
CA LEU A 7 -2.21 19.20 -10.59
C LEU A 7 -3.10 17.99 -10.24
N PHE A 8 -3.26 17.05 -11.19
CA PHE A 8 -4.25 15.98 -11.11
C PHE A 8 -3.65 14.56 -11.17
N GLY A 9 -2.38 14.37 -11.53
CA GLY A 9 -1.71 13.06 -11.44
C GLY A 9 -1.59 12.59 -10.00
N ASP A 10 -1.08 13.48 -9.14
CA ASP A 10 -0.79 13.18 -7.73
C ASP A 10 -2.01 12.65 -6.98
N ARG A 11 -3.20 13.23 -7.19
CA ARG A 11 -4.43 12.77 -6.51
C ARG A 11 -4.95 11.44 -7.03
N ALA A 12 -4.78 11.15 -8.32
CA ALA A 12 -5.19 9.86 -8.88
C ALA A 12 -4.31 8.73 -8.29
N ASP A 13 -3.01 8.96 -8.22
CA ASP A 13 -2.05 8.02 -7.64
C ASP A 13 -2.33 7.80 -6.14
N LEU A 14 -2.70 8.85 -5.40
CA LEU A 14 -3.11 8.76 -4.01
C LEU A 14 -4.37 7.91 -3.83
N TYR A 15 -5.41 8.12 -4.64
CA TYR A 15 -6.63 7.30 -4.57
C TYR A 15 -6.37 5.84 -4.93
N GLU A 16 -5.53 5.58 -5.93
CA GLU A 16 -5.12 4.21 -6.28
C GLU A 16 -4.40 3.53 -5.12
N GLN A 17 -3.43 4.20 -4.51
CA GLN A 17 -2.69 3.69 -3.36
C GLN A 17 -3.61 3.45 -2.15
N ALA A 18 -4.51 4.38 -1.85
CA ALA A 18 -5.47 4.26 -0.75
C ALA A 18 -6.43 3.07 -0.97
N LEU A 19 -6.97 2.90 -2.17
CA LEU A 19 -7.82 1.75 -2.50
C LEU A 19 -7.06 0.43 -2.39
N GLY A 20 -5.84 0.38 -2.92
CA GLY A 20 -4.97 -0.80 -2.82
C GLY A 20 -4.61 -1.16 -1.38
N LEU A 21 -4.39 -0.14 -0.53
CA LEU A 21 -4.09 -0.31 0.88
C LEU A 21 -5.30 -0.85 1.67
N ALA A 22 -6.49 -0.29 1.44
CA ALA A 22 -7.73 -0.79 2.05
C ALA A 22 -8.01 -2.24 1.64
N ALA A 23 -7.81 -2.58 0.36
CA ALA A 23 -7.97 -3.95 -0.13
C ALA A 23 -7.00 -4.93 0.54
N ARG A 24 -5.74 -4.53 0.72
CA ARG A 24 -4.73 -5.36 1.42
C ARG A 24 -5.04 -5.53 2.90
N ARG A 25 -5.50 -4.47 3.57
CA ARG A 25 -5.96 -4.56 4.96
C ARG A 25 -7.15 -5.51 5.08
N GLN A 26 -8.12 -5.43 4.17
CA GLN A 26 -9.26 -6.36 4.12
C GLN A 26 -8.81 -7.83 3.95
N GLN A 27 -7.81 -8.08 3.09
CA GLN A 27 -7.22 -9.41 2.91
C GLN A 27 -6.55 -9.92 4.20
N ALA A 28 -5.79 -9.07 4.88
CA ALA A 28 -5.12 -9.40 6.14
C ALA A 28 -6.13 -9.75 7.25
N LEU A 29 -7.17 -8.91 7.43
CA LEU A 29 -8.24 -9.15 8.41
C LEU A 29 -9.03 -10.42 8.11
N THR A 30 -9.32 -10.70 6.84
CA THR A 30 -9.99 -11.94 6.42
C THR A 30 -9.13 -13.16 6.72
N ALA A 31 -7.81 -13.07 6.49
CA ALA A 31 -6.87 -14.12 6.83
C ALA A 31 -6.77 -14.35 8.35
N ASN A 32 -6.81 -13.29 9.16
CA ASN A 32 -6.84 -13.41 10.62
C ASN A 32 -8.12 -14.10 11.08
N LEU A 33 -9.28 -13.68 10.56
CA LEU A 33 -10.57 -14.27 10.90
C LEU A 33 -10.63 -15.77 10.55
N ALA A 34 -10.07 -16.17 9.40
CA ALA A 34 -9.98 -17.57 9.00
C ALA A 34 -9.11 -18.41 9.94
N ASN A 35 -8.07 -17.80 10.54
CA ASN A 35 -7.12 -18.48 11.40
C ASN A 35 -7.33 -18.23 12.90
N VAL A 36 -8.46 -17.62 13.30
CA VAL A 36 -8.75 -17.26 14.70
C VAL A 36 -8.69 -18.45 15.68
N ASN A 37 -9.04 -19.66 15.20
CA ASN A 37 -8.99 -20.89 16.00
C ASN A 37 -7.72 -21.73 15.74
N THR A 38 -6.68 -21.14 15.15
CA THR A 38 -5.43 -21.85 14.81
C THR A 38 -4.38 -21.62 15.88
N PRO A 39 -3.96 -22.66 16.63
CA PRO A 39 -2.96 -22.51 17.69
C PRO A 39 -1.64 -21.95 17.14
N GLY A 40 -1.10 -20.91 17.79
CA GLY A 40 0.18 -20.30 17.43
C GLY A 40 0.15 -19.39 16.19
N TYR A 41 -1.03 -19.09 15.63
CA TYR A 41 -1.18 -18.07 14.60
C TYR A 41 -0.91 -16.67 15.17
N GLN A 42 -0.25 -15.82 14.38
CA GLN A 42 0.07 -14.44 14.74
C GLN A 42 -0.72 -13.49 13.87
N ARG A 43 -1.32 -12.46 14.48
CA ARG A 43 -2.12 -11.47 13.77
C ARG A 43 -1.26 -10.63 12.84
N ARG A 44 -1.77 -10.38 11.64
CA ARG A 44 -1.18 -9.43 10.68
C ARG A 44 -2.18 -8.32 10.37
N ASP A 45 -1.77 -7.07 10.49
CA ASP A 45 -2.59 -5.92 10.08
C ASP A 45 -1.75 -4.95 9.23
N VAL A 46 -2.43 -4.09 8.47
CA VAL A 46 -1.82 -3.06 7.62
C VAL A 46 -2.28 -1.70 8.13
N ASP A 47 -1.38 -0.89 8.66
CA ASP A 47 -1.74 0.43 9.21
C ASP A 47 -2.12 1.43 8.12
N PHE A 48 -3.44 1.59 7.91
CA PHE A 48 -3.99 2.39 6.81
C PHE A 48 -3.60 3.87 6.93
N ARG A 49 -3.68 4.43 8.14
CA ARG A 49 -3.41 5.86 8.38
C ARG A 49 -1.95 6.22 8.08
N VAL A 50 -1.01 5.44 8.61
CA VAL A 50 0.43 5.68 8.42
C VAL A 50 0.80 5.54 6.94
N ALA A 51 0.31 4.50 6.29
CA ALA A 51 0.61 4.27 4.88
C ALA A 51 -0.06 5.30 3.94
N LEU A 52 -1.21 5.86 4.31
CA LEU A 52 -1.83 6.97 3.59
C LEU A 52 -1.09 8.30 3.81
N GLU A 53 -0.68 8.61 5.04
CA GLU A 53 0.14 9.80 5.36
C GLU A 53 1.51 9.76 4.65
N ASP A 54 2.11 8.58 4.55
CA ASP A 54 3.32 8.35 3.76
C ASP A 54 3.07 8.56 2.26
N ALA A 55 1.91 8.13 1.74
CA ALA A 55 1.53 8.36 0.35
C ALA A 55 1.28 9.86 0.08
N GLU A 56 0.60 10.56 0.97
CA GLU A 56 0.33 12.01 0.89
C GLU A 56 1.59 12.87 0.99
N SER A 57 2.62 12.41 1.71
CA SER A 57 3.90 13.11 1.86
C SER A 57 4.94 12.73 0.79
N ALA A 58 4.75 11.62 0.08
CA ALA A 58 5.59 11.18 -1.03
C ALA A 58 5.72 12.15 -2.24
N PRO A 59 4.72 12.97 -2.65
CA PRO A 59 4.87 13.88 -3.79
C PRO A 59 5.97 14.93 -3.60
N LEU A 60 6.43 15.20 -2.37
CA LEU A 60 7.58 16.08 -2.10
C LEU A 60 8.94 15.38 -2.21
N ARG A 61 8.99 14.04 -2.23
CA ARG A 61 10.24 13.24 -2.25
C ARG A 61 10.55 12.60 -3.61
N ALA A 62 9.61 12.66 -4.56
CA ALA A 62 9.76 12.03 -5.88
C ALA A 62 10.73 12.76 -6.84
N ARG A 63 11.39 13.84 -6.42
CA ARG A 63 12.40 14.55 -7.23
C ARG A 63 13.85 14.27 -6.80
N ALA A 64 14.15 13.04 -6.39
CA ALA A 64 15.51 12.55 -6.25
C ALA A 64 15.83 11.55 -7.39
N PRO A 65 16.92 11.76 -8.17
CA PRO A 65 17.18 11.02 -9.38
C PRO A 65 17.44 9.53 -9.11
N GLU A 66 16.91 8.69 -10.00
CA GLU A 66 16.94 7.22 -10.03
C GLU A 66 18.31 6.56 -9.81
N ALA A 67 19.41 7.29 -10.01
CA ALA A 67 20.77 6.74 -10.02
C ALA A 67 21.30 6.28 -8.64
N SER A 68 20.69 6.72 -7.54
CA SER A 68 21.20 6.43 -6.18
C SER A 68 20.38 5.37 -5.43
N ARG A 69 19.65 4.48 -6.13
CA ARG A 69 18.92 3.36 -5.50
C ARG A 69 19.63 2.00 -5.58
N ILE A 70 20.70 1.90 -6.37
CA ILE A 70 21.34 0.61 -6.72
C ILE A 70 22.40 0.15 -5.68
N ALA A 71 22.97 1.06 -4.89
CA ALA A 71 24.23 0.77 -4.19
C ALA A 71 24.12 0.21 -2.76
N ARG A 72 22.93 -0.02 -2.18
CA ARG A 72 22.81 -0.41 -0.74
C ARG A 72 21.84 -1.55 -0.47
N ALA A 73 21.91 -2.60 -1.28
CA ALA A 73 21.11 -3.83 -1.14
C ALA A 73 21.83 -4.89 -0.27
N SER A 74 21.14 -5.35 0.76
CA SER A 74 21.47 -6.48 1.64
C SER A 74 22.03 -7.71 0.91
N SER A 75 23.24 -8.12 1.27
CA SER A 75 23.92 -9.31 0.74
C SER A 75 23.36 -10.60 1.37
N PHE A 76 22.81 -11.50 0.55
CA PHE A 76 22.55 -12.88 0.96
C PHE A 76 23.86 -13.67 0.92
N ARG A 77 24.23 -14.32 2.03
CA ARG A 77 25.44 -15.16 2.10
C ARG A 77 25.13 -16.59 1.67
N ARG A 78 25.78 -17.05 0.61
CA ARG A 78 25.70 -18.44 0.14
C ARG A 78 26.36 -19.36 1.17
N THR A 79 25.58 -20.29 1.71
CA THR A 79 26.04 -21.22 2.77
C THR A 79 26.71 -22.47 2.23
N SER A 80 26.44 -22.86 0.97
CA SER A 80 27.02 -24.05 0.35
C SER A 80 27.25 -23.86 -1.16
N PRO A 81 28.31 -24.43 -1.73
CA PRO A 81 28.61 -24.36 -3.17
C PRO A 81 27.56 -25.02 -4.08
N ARG A 82 26.65 -25.85 -3.55
CA ARG A 82 25.54 -26.45 -4.31
C ARG A 82 24.25 -25.63 -4.27
N HIS A 83 24.18 -24.61 -3.42
CA HIS A 83 23.00 -23.75 -3.33
C HIS A 83 22.98 -22.75 -4.49
N ILE A 84 21.78 -22.36 -4.93
CA ILE A 84 21.57 -21.35 -5.95
C ILE A 84 22.03 -19.99 -5.40
N ASP A 85 22.86 -19.29 -6.15
CA ASP A 85 23.28 -17.94 -5.81
C ASP A 85 22.18 -16.96 -6.26
N LEU A 86 21.44 -16.43 -5.30
CA LEU A 86 20.34 -15.50 -5.56
C LEU A 86 20.80 -14.04 -5.71
N GLY A 87 22.09 -13.77 -5.47
CA GLY A 87 22.61 -12.40 -5.46
C GLY A 87 21.97 -11.50 -4.40
N ALA A 88 22.51 -10.30 -4.23
CA ALA A 88 21.94 -9.30 -3.32
C ALA A 88 20.69 -8.67 -3.94
N VAL A 89 19.51 -9.20 -3.64
CA VAL A 89 18.25 -8.53 -4.00
C VAL A 89 18.05 -7.34 -3.04
N PRO A 90 17.85 -6.10 -3.54
CA PRO A 90 17.56 -4.97 -2.66
C PRO A 90 16.32 -5.27 -1.83
N ARG A 91 16.45 -5.29 -0.51
CA ARG A 91 15.29 -5.31 0.41
C ARG A 91 14.33 -4.12 0.16
N ALA A 92 14.80 -3.08 -0.51
CA ALA A 92 13.99 -1.97 -1.00
C ALA A 92 13.17 -2.29 -2.28
N ALA A 93 13.59 -3.23 -3.13
CA ALA A 93 12.85 -3.64 -4.33
C ALA A 93 11.61 -4.46 -3.96
N LEU A 94 11.68 -5.24 -2.87
CA LEU A 94 10.51 -5.86 -2.26
C LEU A 94 9.58 -4.83 -1.59
N LYS A 95 10.11 -3.69 -1.16
CA LYS A 95 9.28 -2.59 -0.63
C LYS A 95 8.67 -1.69 -1.71
N ALA A 96 9.31 -1.54 -2.85
CA ALA A 96 8.78 -0.73 -3.95
C ALA A 96 7.66 -1.42 -4.73
N SER A 97 7.61 -2.76 -4.75
CA SER A 97 6.55 -3.49 -5.46
C SER A 97 5.30 -3.72 -4.59
N GLY A 98 5.31 -3.31 -3.32
CA GLY A 98 4.15 -3.48 -2.46
C GLY A 98 4.24 -2.97 -1.01
N ALA A 99 5.19 -2.12 -0.61
CA ALA A 99 5.42 -1.87 0.82
C ALA A 99 5.66 -0.42 1.22
N ASN A 100 4.55 0.33 1.27
CA ASN A 100 4.40 1.35 2.31
C ASN A 100 3.33 0.97 3.35
N ALA A 101 2.72 -0.21 3.24
CA ALA A 101 1.93 -0.79 4.33
C ALA A 101 2.89 -1.17 5.46
N VAL A 102 2.88 -0.41 6.56
CA VAL A 102 3.47 -0.87 7.82
C VAL A 102 2.63 -2.06 8.25
N GLU A 103 3.20 -3.26 8.08
CA GLU A 103 2.59 -4.49 8.57
C GLU A 103 2.84 -4.56 10.08
N THR A 104 1.76 -4.52 10.85
CA THR A 104 1.81 -4.63 12.30
C THR A 104 1.54 -6.08 12.67
N GLU A 105 2.60 -6.78 13.07
CA GLU A 105 2.49 -8.11 13.68
C GLU A 105 2.06 -7.96 15.13
N GLY A 106 0.98 -8.65 15.50
CA GLY A 106 0.39 -8.59 16.84
C GLY A 106 0.03 -9.97 17.36
N GLY A 107 -0.25 -10.04 18.68
CA GLY A 107 -0.54 -11.28 19.40
C GLY A 107 -1.82 -12.00 18.96
N ASP A 108 -2.46 -12.69 19.91
CA ASP A 108 -3.59 -13.58 19.61
C ASP A 108 -4.76 -12.87 18.92
N VAL A 109 -5.45 -13.58 18.03
CA VAL A 109 -6.52 -13.01 17.19
C VAL A 109 -7.84 -13.00 17.96
N ASN A 110 -8.53 -11.85 17.99
CA ASN A 110 -9.87 -11.75 18.57
C ASN A 110 -10.92 -11.53 17.46
N MET A 111 -11.84 -12.47 17.29
CA MET A 111 -12.89 -12.44 16.28
C MET A 111 -13.69 -11.13 16.24
N GLU A 112 -14.14 -10.62 17.39
CA GLU A 112 -14.99 -9.43 17.46
C GLU A 112 -14.25 -8.17 17.00
N GLN A 113 -12.96 -8.09 17.35
CA GLN A 113 -12.07 -7.01 16.93
C GLN A 113 -11.78 -7.07 15.43
N GLU A 114 -11.49 -8.27 14.88
CA GLU A 114 -11.24 -8.44 13.44
C GLU A 114 -12.48 -8.09 12.60
N VAL A 115 -13.68 -8.49 13.04
CA VAL A 115 -14.93 -8.17 12.32
C VAL A 115 -15.22 -6.66 12.35
N THR A 116 -14.97 -6.01 13.48
CA THR A 116 -15.14 -4.55 13.60
C THR A 116 -14.14 -3.81 12.71
N ALA A 117 -12.87 -4.23 12.73
CA ALA A 117 -11.83 -3.67 11.87
C ALA A 117 -12.13 -3.91 10.37
N LEU A 118 -12.75 -5.05 10.03
CA LEU A 118 -13.16 -5.38 8.66
C LEU A 118 -14.26 -4.42 8.18
N ALA A 119 -15.27 -4.19 9.03
CA ALA A 119 -16.34 -3.24 8.73
C ALA A 119 -15.81 -1.81 8.57
N GLU A 120 -14.89 -1.37 9.44
CA GLU A 120 -14.22 -0.07 9.32
C GLU A 120 -13.47 0.05 7.99
N THR A 121 -12.69 -0.97 7.63
CA THR A 121 -11.91 -1.00 6.39
C THR A 121 -12.82 -0.92 5.16
N GLN A 122 -13.98 -1.58 5.19
CA GLN A 122 -14.97 -1.51 4.11
C GLN A 122 -15.52 -0.08 3.94
N LEU A 123 -15.86 0.59 5.05
CA LEU A 123 -16.33 1.98 5.01
C LEU A 123 -15.25 2.94 4.46
N GLN A 124 -13.99 2.74 4.86
CA GLN A 124 -12.86 3.52 4.34
C GLN A 124 -12.70 3.32 2.83
N HIS A 125 -12.74 2.07 2.35
CA HIS A 125 -12.66 1.75 0.93
C HIS A 125 -13.77 2.45 0.13
N ASP A 126 -15.02 2.35 0.60
CA ASP A 126 -16.17 2.94 -0.08
C ASP A 126 -16.10 4.48 -0.11
N ALA A 127 -15.62 5.09 0.97
CA ALA A 127 -15.38 6.53 1.03
C ALA A 127 -14.33 6.98 0.01
N VAL A 128 -13.17 6.32 -0.05
CA VAL A 128 -12.11 6.61 -1.02
C VAL A 128 -12.63 6.44 -2.46
N ALA A 129 -13.38 5.36 -2.73
CA ALA A 129 -13.96 5.12 -4.04
C ALA A 129 -14.97 6.21 -4.45
N MET A 130 -15.77 6.74 -3.50
CA MET A 130 -16.65 7.88 -3.77
C MET A 130 -15.86 9.16 -4.10
N MET A 131 -14.79 9.44 -3.36
CA MET A 131 -13.93 10.61 -3.62
C MET A 131 -13.27 10.51 -4.99
N ALA A 132 -12.69 9.35 -5.32
CA ALA A 132 -12.10 9.09 -6.63
C ALA A 132 -13.11 9.27 -7.77
N ARG A 133 -14.34 8.76 -7.62
CA ARG A 133 -15.40 8.95 -8.62
C ARG A 133 -15.74 10.42 -8.86
N ARG A 134 -15.95 11.20 -7.78
CA ARG A 134 -16.24 12.64 -7.87
C ARG A 134 -15.09 13.40 -8.55
N TYR A 135 -13.88 13.03 -8.24
CA TYR A 135 -12.67 13.59 -8.82
C TYR A 135 -12.61 13.38 -10.35
N PHE A 136 -12.79 12.14 -10.83
CA PHE A 136 -12.79 11.85 -12.27
C PHE A 136 -14.00 12.47 -13.00
N GLN A 137 -15.15 12.59 -12.34
CA GLN A 137 -16.30 13.33 -12.88
C GLN A 137 -15.96 14.81 -13.09
N GLY A 138 -15.28 15.43 -12.12
CA GLY A 138 -14.78 16.81 -12.26
C GLY A 138 -13.81 16.96 -13.43
N LEU A 139 -12.84 16.04 -13.56
CA LEU A 139 -11.90 16.01 -14.68
C LEU A 139 -12.63 15.91 -16.02
N LYS A 140 -13.62 15.01 -16.11
CA LYS A 140 -14.45 14.85 -17.31
C LYS A 140 -15.23 16.13 -17.65
N SER A 141 -15.74 16.84 -16.65
CA SER A 141 -16.45 18.12 -16.86
C SER A 141 -15.53 19.17 -17.45
N VAL A 142 -14.36 19.38 -16.85
CA VAL A 142 -13.37 20.39 -17.30
C VAL A 142 -12.90 20.12 -18.72
N ILE A 143 -12.63 18.85 -19.05
CA ILE A 143 -12.22 18.46 -20.42
C ILE A 143 -13.35 18.70 -21.43
N ARG A 144 -14.62 18.54 -21.01
CA ARG A 144 -15.78 18.69 -21.89
C ARG A 144 -16.21 20.14 -22.08
N GLU A 145 -16.14 20.96 -21.02
CA GLU A 145 -16.52 22.39 -21.06
C GLU A 145 -15.39 23.30 -21.56
N GLY A 146 -14.13 22.86 -21.53
CA GLY A 146 -12.98 23.63 -22.02
C GLY A 146 -12.78 23.61 -23.54
N ARG A 147 -13.80 23.29 -24.33
CA ARG A 147 -13.78 23.30 -25.81
C ARG A 147 -14.58 24.46 -26.38
#